data_AF-A0A2T3FWP0-F1
#
_entry.id   AF-A0A2T3FWP0-F1
#
_cell.length_a   1.000
_cell.length_b   1.000
_cell.length_c   1.000
_cell.angle_alpha   90.00
_cell.angle_beta   90.00
_cell.angle_gamma   90.00
#
_symmetry.space_group_name_H-M   'P 1'
#
loop_
_entity.id
_entity.type
_entity.pdbx_description
1 polymer ?
#
loop_
_entity_poly.entity_id
_entity_poly.type
_entity_poly.pdbx_seq_one_letter_code
_entity_poly.pdbx_strand_id
1 'polypeptide(L)' 'MCYLIAKRFKKSGCIALKAKRGKELADFTTNLQKKLGYDIQIVAITRPTAYGEYEPYHFVNSFEEFSKEESLL' A
#
# COMPACT_ATOMS: atom_id res chain seq x y z
N MET A 1 -13.47 4.12 5.81
CA MET A 1 -12.10 4.48 5.39
C MET A 1 -11.27 3.20 5.35
N CYS A 2 -10.37 3.06 4.40
CA CYS A 2 -9.41 1.95 4.35
C CYS A 2 -8.00 2.50 4.10
N TYR A 3 -7.02 1.67 4.35
CA TYR A 3 -5.61 1.92 4.11
C TYR A 3 -5.13 0.89 3.11
N LEU A 4 -4.61 1.37 2.00
CA LEU A 4 -3.88 0.53 1.07
C LEU A 4 -2.46 0.41 1.57
N ILE A 5 -2.00 -0.81 1.82
CA ILE A 5 -0.65 -1.11 2.26
C ILE A 5 0.10 -1.76 1.11
N ALA A 6 1.30 -1.26 0.81
CA ALA A 6 2.29 -1.96 0.00
C ALA A 6 3.48 -2.34 0.87
N LYS A 7 3.78 -3.63 0.94
CA LYS A 7 4.93 -4.17 1.68
C LYS A 7 5.75 -5.08 0.77
N ARG A 8 7.06 -4.85 0.71
CA ARG A 8 7.99 -5.74 0.02
C ARG A 8 8.42 -6.87 0.96
N PHE A 9 8.32 -8.12 0.53
CA PHE A 9 8.58 -9.28 1.40
C PHE A 9 9.99 -9.30 2.02
N LYS A 10 10.98 -8.75 1.32
CA LYS A 10 12.40 -8.76 1.72
C LYS A 10 12.84 -7.52 2.50
N LYS A 11 11.97 -6.53 2.72
CA LYS A 11 12.28 -5.30 3.46
C LYS A 11 11.37 -5.14 4.67
N SER A 12 11.91 -4.50 5.70
CA SER A 12 11.12 -4.05 6.85
C SER A 12 10.42 -2.73 6.51
N GLY A 13 9.20 -2.56 7.02
CA GLY A 13 8.34 -1.40 6.77
C GLY A 13 7.41 -1.56 5.58
N CYS A 14 6.44 -0.65 5.50
CA CYS A 14 5.44 -0.61 4.44
C CYS A 14 5.03 0.83 4.14
N ILE A 15 4.40 1.02 2.98
CA ILE A 15 3.77 2.28 2.60
C ILE A 15 2.27 2.13 2.80
N ALA A 16 1.64 3.13 3.42
CA ALA A 16 0.22 3.15 3.71
C ALA A 16 -0.45 4.38 3.10
N LEU A 17 -1.41 4.19 2.20
CA LEU A 17 -2.25 5.26 1.67
C LEU A 17 -3.64 5.19 2.27
N LYS A 18 -4.08 6.28 2.90
CA LYS A 18 -5.47 6.41 3.37
C LYS A 18 -6.39 6.71 2.19
N ALA A 19 -7.29 5.79 1.87
CA ALA A 19 -8.22 5.92 0.76
C ALA A 19 -9.66 5.61 1.16
N LYS A 20 -10.61 6.06 0.34
CA LYS A 20 -12.00 5.60 0.41
C LYS A 20 -12.16 4.37 -0.47
N ARG A 21 -12.98 3.43 -0.02
CA ARG A 21 -13.39 2.29 -0.85
C ARG A 21 -14.18 2.83 -2.03
N GLY A 22 -13.82 2.39 -3.22
CA GLY A 22 -14.44 2.84 -4.47
C GLY A 22 -13.73 2.25 -5.68
N LYS A 23 -14.27 2.55 -6.85
CA LYS A 23 -13.73 2.09 -8.14
C LYS A 23 -12.28 2.55 -8.34
N GLU A 24 -11.97 3.80 -8.00
CA GLU A 24 -10.62 4.36 -8.11
C GLU A 24 -9.57 3.55 -7.33
N LEU A 25 -9.88 3.14 -6.10
CA LEU A 25 -8.97 2.33 -5.31
C LEU A 25 -8.78 0.93 -5.92
N ALA A 26 -9.87 0.31 -6.38
CA ALA A 26 -9.80 -1.01 -7.02
C ALA A 26 -8.96 -0.98 -8.30
N ASP A 27 -9.20 0.02 -9.15
CA ASP A 27 -8.45 0.24 -10.39
C ASP A 27 -6.97 0.49 -10.08
N PHE A 28 -6.67 1.35 -9.09
CA PHE A 28 -5.31 1.62 -8.65
C PHE A 28 -4.61 0.35 -8.16
N THR A 29 -5.22 -0.43 -7.26
CA THR A 29 -4.64 -1.68 -6.75
C THR A 29 -4.38 -2.71 -7.83
N THR A 30 -5.29 -2.84 -8.80
CA THR A 30 -5.14 -3.77 -9.92
C THR A 30 -3.97 -3.36 -10.82
N ASN A 31 -3.86 -2.06 -11.11
CA ASN A 31 -2.76 -1.53 -11.91
C ASN A 31 -1.42 -1.68 -11.19
N LEU A 32 -1.42 -1.47 -9.86
CA LEU A 32 -0.26 -1.61 -9.01
C LEU A 32 0.23 -3.06 -8.94
N GLN A 33 -0.67 -4.03 -8.75
CA GLN A 33 -0.33 -5.46 -8.79
C GLN A 33 0.30 -5.88 -10.12
N LYS A 34 -0.21 -5.37 -11.25
CA LYS A 34 0.38 -5.63 -12.58
C LYS A 34 1.77 -5.03 -12.72
N LYS A 35 2.00 -3.85 -12.14
CA LYS A 35 3.29 -3.14 -12.20
C LYS A 35 4.34 -3.77 -11.27
N LEU A 36 3.93 -4.21 -10.08
CA LEU A 36 4.85 -4.52 -8.99
C LEU A 36 5.32 -5.97 -8.88
N GLY A 37 4.84 -6.85 -9.74
CA GLY A 37 5.25 -8.25 -9.70
C GLY A 37 4.94 -8.93 -8.36
N TYR A 38 5.56 -10.07 -8.12
CA TYR A 38 5.23 -10.94 -6.98
C TYR A 38 5.99 -10.60 -5.69
N ASP A 39 6.93 -9.67 -5.73
CA ASP A 39 7.78 -9.31 -4.58
C ASP A 39 7.13 -8.31 -3.60
N ILE A 40 6.01 -7.69 -4.01
CA ILE A 40 5.29 -6.70 -3.21
C ILE A 40 3.87 -7.19 -2.94
N GLN A 41 3.54 -7.25 -1.64
CA GLN A 41 2.21 -7.54 -1.15
C GLN A 41 1.41 -6.25 -1.07
N ILE A 42 0.24 -6.24 -1.71
CA ILE A 42 -0.71 -5.13 -1.69
C ILE A 42 -1.96 -5.59 -0.96
N VAL A 43 -2.29 -4.93 0.16
CA VAL A 43 -3.48 -5.27 0.97
C VAL A 43 -4.27 -4.02 1.34
N ALA A 44 -5.59 -4.11 1.30
CA ALA A 44 -6.47 -3.05 1.78
C ALA A 44 -7.00 -3.41 3.17
N ILE A 45 -6.52 -2.71 4.20
CA ILE A 45 -6.91 -2.94 5.60
C ILE A 45 -7.73 -1.77 6.14
N THR A 46 -8.59 -1.99 7.12
CA THR A 46 -9.39 -0.92 7.74
C THR A 46 -8.78 -0.37 9.02
N ARG A 47 -7.93 -1.16 9.70
CA ARG A 47 -7.27 -0.80 10.96
C ARG A 47 -5.78 -1.17 10.90
N PRO A 48 -4.88 -0.24 10.53
CA PRO A 48 -3.44 -0.47 10.50
C PRO A 48 -2.88 -0.90 11.86
N THR A 49 -3.35 -0.27 12.94
CA THR A 49 -2.90 -0.55 14.31
C THR A 49 -3.18 -1.97 14.80
N ALA A 50 -3.98 -2.76 14.07
CA ALA A 50 -4.24 -4.16 14.38
C ALA A 50 -3.20 -5.13 13.78
N TYR A 51 -2.30 -4.65 12.90
CA TYR A 51 -1.40 -5.50 12.12
C TYR A 51 0.06 -5.04 12.22
N GLY A 52 0.70 -5.30 13.36
CA GLY A 52 2.11 -4.93 13.59
C GLY A 52 3.11 -5.54 12.60
N GLU A 53 2.72 -6.58 11.86
CA GLU A 53 3.56 -7.20 10.82
C GLU A 53 3.97 -6.23 9.70
N TYR A 54 3.24 -5.13 9.50
CA TYR A 54 3.53 -4.13 8.48
C TYR A 54 4.34 -2.94 9.02
N GLU A 55 4.65 -2.90 10.32
CA GLU A 55 5.43 -1.80 10.89
C GLU A 55 6.90 -1.82 10.43
N PRO A 56 7.55 -0.64 10.29
CA PRO A 56 6.98 0.71 10.42
C PRO A 56 6.10 1.12 9.22
N TYR A 57 5.00 1.81 9.49
CA TYR A 57 4.11 2.38 8.48
C TYR A 57 4.61 3.76 7.99
N HIS A 58 4.86 3.87 6.69
CA HIS A 58 5.09 5.15 6.02
C HIS A 58 3.78 5.64 5.39
N PHE A 59 3.09 6.56 6.06
CA PHE A 59 1.82 7.08 5.58
C PHE A 59 2.04 8.16 4.51
N VAL A 60 1.39 7.98 3.37
CA VAL A 60 1.35 8.94 2.26
C VAL A 60 -0.07 9.47 2.07
N ASN A 61 -0.19 10.67 1.49
CA ASN A 61 -1.47 11.36 1.40
C ASN A 61 -2.10 11.30 0.00
N SER A 62 -1.34 10.89 -1.02
CA SER A 62 -1.78 10.87 -2.41
C SER A 62 -1.37 9.58 -3.14
N PHE A 63 -2.09 9.22 -4.20
CA PHE A 63 -1.73 8.09 -5.07
C PHE A 63 -0.40 8.31 -5.81
N GLU A 64 -0.06 9.57 -6.10
CA GLU A 64 1.22 9.96 -6.71
C GLU A 64 2.39 9.72 -5.74
N GLU A 65 2.28 10.22 -4.49
CA GLU A 65 3.28 9.92 -3.45
C GLU A 65 3.41 8.41 -3.23
N PHE A 66 2.28 7.70 -3.17
CA PHE A 66 2.31 6.25 -3.01
C PHE A 66 3.08 5.56 -4.14
N SER A 67 2.85 5.96 -5.38
CA SER A 67 3.55 5.39 -6.55
C SER A 67 5.04 5.75 -6.57
N LYS A 68 5.40 6.92 -6.05
CA LYS A 68 6.79 7.37 -5.94
C LYS A 68 7.54 6.60 -4.85
N GLU A 69 6.96 6.48 -3.67
CA GLU A 69 7.53 5.73 -2.55
C GLU A 69 7.58 4.23 -2.86
N GLU A 70 6.57 3.71 -3.56
CA GLU A 70 6.54 2.34 -4.06
C GLU A 70 7.76 2.01 -4.92
N SER A 71 8.16 2.94 -5.79
CA SER A 71 9.37 2.77 -6.60
C SER A 71 10.66 2.70 -5.78
N LEU A 72 10.64 3.08 -4.50
CA LEU A 72 11.78 3.05 -3.58
C LEU A 72 11.79 1.79 -2.69
N LEU A 73 10.70 1.00 -2.69
CA LEU A 73 10.62 -0.29 -2.00
C LEU A 73 11.51 -1.32 -2.65
#